data_AF-A0A3A3GAA4-F1
#
_entry.id   AF-A0A3A3GAA4-F1
#
_cell.length_a   1.000
_cell.length_b   1.000
_cell.length_c   1.000
_cell.angle_alpha   90.00
_cell.angle_beta   90.00
_cell.angle_gamma   90.00
#
_symmetry.space_group_name_H-M   'P 1'
#
loop_
_entity.id
_entity.type
_entity.pdbx_description
1 polymer ?
#
loop_
_entity_poly.entity_id
_entity_poly.type
_entity_poly.pdbx_seq_one_letter_code
_entity_poly.pdbx_strand_id
1 'polypeptide(L)'
;MIDSLLACQFAAVFTWNTMMTRDDVLKRFVEEADKLDKTYIRRNDIILQLAQLVADSRTSLSDESFAALLRIGAAIYKANLRQNRARKEIATIMRESINSGSD
;
A
#
# COMPACT_ATOMS: atom_id res chain seq x y z
N MET A 1 -31.76 -44.11 -5.71
CA MET A 1 -32.12 -43.00 -4.79
C MET A 1 -30.87 -42.59 -3.98
N ILE A 2 -29.76 -42.27 -4.67
CA ILE A 2 -28.49 -41.83 -4.08
C ILE A 2 -27.98 -40.55 -4.79
N ASP A 3 -28.73 -40.00 -5.74
CA ASP A 3 -28.25 -38.88 -6.58
C ASP A 3 -28.53 -37.49 -6.02
N SER A 4 -29.30 -37.36 -4.93
CA SER A 4 -29.61 -36.04 -4.33
C SER A 4 -28.70 -35.64 -3.17
N LEU A 5 -27.92 -36.55 -2.56
CA LEU A 5 -27.04 -36.20 -1.44
C LEU A 5 -25.69 -35.61 -1.88
N LEU A 6 -25.23 -35.93 -3.08
CA LEU A 6 -23.94 -35.45 -3.62
C LEU A 6 -24.04 -34.03 -4.21
N ALA A 7 -25.22 -33.60 -4.66
CA ALA A 7 -25.42 -32.24 -5.17
C ALA A 7 -25.34 -31.16 -4.08
N CYS A 8 -25.74 -31.47 -2.84
CA CYS A 8 -25.68 -30.52 -1.72
C CYS A 8 -24.28 -30.35 -1.13
N GLN A 9 -23.41 -31.36 -1.16
CA GLN A 9 -22.06 -31.23 -0.60
C GLN A 9 -21.13 -30.38 -1.48
N PHE A 10 -21.33 -30.34 -2.80
CA PHE A 10 -20.56 -29.45 -3.68
C PHE A 10 -21.10 -28.01 -3.72
N ALA A 11 -22.38 -27.80 -3.43
CA ALA A 11 -22.95 -26.45 -3.30
C ALA A 11 -22.41 -25.69 -2.06
N ALA A 12 -21.93 -26.40 -1.03
CA ALA A 12 -21.36 -25.79 0.17
C ALA A 12 -19.91 -25.26 -0.02
N VAL A 13 -19.23 -25.67 -1.10
CA VAL A 13 -17.90 -25.14 -1.47
C VAL A 13 -18.02 -23.88 -2.32
N PHE A 14 -19.23 -23.56 -2.80
CA PHE A 14 -19.47 -22.50 -3.76
C PHE A 14 -20.55 -21.55 -3.26
N THR A 15 -20.18 -20.63 -2.36
CA THR A 15 -20.69 -19.24 -2.24
C THR A 15 -20.46 -18.75 -0.81
N TRP A 16 -19.34 -18.07 -0.58
CA TRP A 16 -19.30 -16.74 0.04
C TRP A 16 -17.93 -16.17 -0.31
N ASN A 17 -17.82 -15.76 -1.57
CA ASN A 17 -16.98 -14.66 -1.98
C ASN A 17 -17.43 -13.47 -1.13
N THR A 18 -16.93 -13.37 0.09
CA THR A 18 -17.24 -12.27 1.01
C THR A 18 -16.74 -11.02 0.34
N MET A 19 -17.66 -10.21 -0.19
CA MET A 19 -17.37 -8.84 -0.59
C MET A 19 -16.72 -8.18 0.62
N MET A 20 -15.40 -8.06 0.61
CA MET A 20 -14.68 -7.33 1.65
C MET A 20 -15.13 -5.88 1.56
N THR A 21 -15.66 -5.37 2.66
CA THR A 21 -16.00 -3.96 2.76
C THR A 21 -14.74 -3.13 2.90
N ARG A 22 -14.86 -1.80 2.72
CA ARG A 22 -13.75 -0.88 2.98
C ARG A 22 -13.22 -1.03 4.41
N ASP A 23 -14.10 -1.22 5.38
CA ASP A 23 -13.73 -1.33 6.79
C ASP A 23 -12.97 -2.63 7.07
N ASP A 24 -13.34 -3.72 6.40
CA ASP A 24 -12.60 -4.98 6.48
C ASP A 24 -11.17 -4.83 5.92
N VAL A 25 -11.03 -4.15 4.78
CA VAL A 25 -9.71 -3.85 4.18
C VAL A 25 -8.89 -2.97 5.13
N LEU A 26 -9.50 -1.94 5.72
CA LEU A 26 -8.82 -1.06 6.67
C LEU A 26 -8.34 -1.83 7.90
N LYS A 27 -9.18 -2.71 8.45
CA LYS A 27 -8.80 -3.55 9.58
C LYS A 27 -7.56 -4.40 9.27
N ARG A 28 -7.52 -5.01 8.08
CA ARG A 28 -6.34 -5.79 7.65
C ARG A 28 -5.09 -4.92 7.49
N PHE A 29 -5.22 -3.68 7.01
CA PHE A 29 -4.08 -2.77 6.95
C PHE A 29 -3.50 -2.47 8.33
N VAL A 30 -4.36 -2.30 9.35
CA VAL A 30 -3.91 -2.10 10.74
C VAL A 30 -3.21 -3.35 11.26
N GLU A 31 -3.80 -4.53 11.07
CA GLU A 31 -3.21 -5.80 11.49
C GLU A 31 -1.84 -6.08 10.84
N GLU A 32 -1.68 -5.76 9.55
CA GLU A 32 -0.38 -5.88 8.88
C GLU A 32 0.61 -4.82 9.35
N ALA A 33 0.16 -3.60 9.63
CA ALA A 33 1.01 -2.53 10.17
C ALA A 33 1.55 -2.88 11.56
N ASP A 34 0.75 -3.51 12.41
CA ASP A 34 1.16 -3.95 13.76
C ASP A 34 2.26 -5.04 13.71
N LYS A 35 2.36 -5.78 12.60
CA LYS A 35 3.41 -6.79 12.38
C LYS A 35 4.71 -6.20 11.86
N LEU A 36 4.68 -4.98 11.33
CA LEU A 36 5.89 -4.31 10.86
C LEU A 36 6.73 -3.90 12.07
N ASP A 37 7.76 -4.68 12.33
CA ASP A 37 8.73 -4.38 13.38
C ASP A 37 9.37 -3.01 13.12
N LYS A 38 9.88 -2.34 14.18
CA LYS A 38 10.44 -0.96 14.12
C LYS A 38 11.64 -0.79 13.17
N THR A 39 11.99 -1.81 12.41
CA THR A 39 12.87 -1.76 11.24
C THR A 39 12.53 -0.55 10.38
N TYR A 40 13.56 0.24 10.10
CA TYR A 40 13.45 1.42 9.26
C TYR A 40 13.05 1.01 7.84
N ILE A 41 11.76 1.02 7.54
CA ILE A 41 11.28 0.77 6.18
C ILE A 41 11.61 2.00 5.35
N ARG A 42 12.52 1.84 4.38
CA ARG A 42 12.81 2.90 3.42
C ARG A 42 11.56 3.11 2.58
N ARG A 43 10.95 4.26 2.74
CA ARG A 43 9.67 4.58 2.10
C ARG A 43 9.74 4.58 0.56
N ASN A 44 10.92 4.78 -0.02
CA ASN A 44 11.11 4.62 -1.46
C ASN A 44 10.87 3.17 -1.90
N ASP A 45 11.29 2.20 -1.09
CA ASP A 45 11.12 0.77 -1.39
C ASP A 45 9.63 0.38 -1.36
N ILE A 46 8.84 0.99 -0.45
CA ILE A 46 7.38 0.82 -0.39
C ILE A 46 6.72 1.35 -1.68
N ILE A 47 7.15 2.52 -2.17
CA ILE A 47 6.58 3.11 -3.38
C ILE A 47 6.87 2.24 -4.61
N LEU A 48 8.08 1.68 -4.71
CA LEU A 48 8.43 0.76 -5.79
C LEU A 48 7.61 -0.54 -5.73
N GLN A 49 7.44 -1.12 -4.54
CA GLN A 49 6.59 -2.30 -4.36
C GLN A 49 5.13 -2.02 -4.74
N LEU A 50 4.59 -0.87 -4.33
CA LEU A 50 3.24 -0.45 -4.73
C LEU A 50 3.12 -0.28 -6.24
N ALA A 51 4.10 0.36 -6.88
CA ALA A 51 4.12 0.55 -8.34
C ALA A 51 4.14 -0.80 -9.08
N GLN A 52 4.93 -1.77 -8.59
CA GLN A 52 4.96 -3.11 -9.15
C GLN A 52 3.62 -3.82 -8.99
N LEU A 53 3.02 -3.80 -7.80
CA LEU A 53 1.70 -4.41 -7.57
C LEU A 53 0.62 -3.81 -8.47
N VAL A 54 0.63 -2.48 -8.67
CA VAL A 54 -0.31 -1.82 -9.59
C VAL A 54 -0.06 -2.26 -11.04
N ALA A 55 1.19 -2.39 -11.46
CA ALA A 55 1.53 -2.89 -12.80
C ALA A 55 1.06 -4.34 -13.00
N ASP A 56 1.31 -5.22 -12.03
CA ASP A 56 0.94 -6.64 -12.08
C ASP A 56 -0.59 -6.83 -12.11
N SER A 57 -1.34 -5.93 -11.47
CA SER A 57 -2.80 -5.97 -11.44
C SER A 57 -3.47 -5.28 -12.64
N ARG A 58 -2.71 -4.73 -13.59
CA ARG A 58 -3.25 -3.96 -14.73
C ARG A 58 -4.28 -4.74 -15.55
N THR A 59 -4.03 -6.02 -15.81
CA THR A 59 -4.88 -6.88 -16.64
C THR A 59 -6.17 -7.29 -15.93
N SER A 60 -6.20 -7.21 -14.60
CA SER A 60 -7.32 -7.62 -13.75
C SER A 60 -8.23 -6.46 -13.34
N LEU A 61 -7.84 -5.22 -13.63
CA LEU A 61 -8.56 -4.01 -13.22
C LEU A 61 -9.23 -3.34 -14.42
N SER A 62 -10.41 -2.76 -14.18
CA SER A 62 -10.99 -1.80 -15.12
C SER A 62 -10.09 -0.58 -15.24
N ASP A 63 -10.18 0.13 -16.35
CA ASP A 63 -9.41 1.35 -16.58
C ASP A 63 -9.68 2.42 -15.52
N GLU A 64 -10.92 2.50 -15.03
CA GLU A 64 -11.31 3.42 -13.96
C GLU A 64 -10.63 3.06 -12.64
N SER A 65 -10.69 1.78 -12.22
CA SER A 65 -10.04 1.33 -10.99
C SER A 65 -8.53 1.47 -11.07
N PHE A 66 -7.94 1.17 -12.22
CA PHE A 66 -6.50 1.36 -12.46
C PHE A 66 -6.11 2.84 -12.38
N ALA A 67 -6.86 3.73 -13.02
CA ALA A 67 -6.63 5.17 -12.94
C ALA A 67 -6.78 5.72 -11.51
N ALA A 68 -7.74 5.20 -10.74
CA ALA A 68 -7.90 5.55 -9.33
C ALA A 68 -6.68 5.12 -8.49
N LEU A 69 -6.16 3.91 -8.70
CA LEU A 69 -4.94 3.44 -8.03
C LEU A 69 -3.71 4.27 -8.42
N LEU A 70 -3.56 4.65 -9.69
CA LEU A 70 -2.49 5.54 -10.13
C LEU A 70 -2.55 6.91 -9.42
N ARG A 71 -3.75 7.48 -9.26
CA ARG A 71 -3.94 8.75 -8.53
C ARG A 71 -3.55 8.62 -7.05
N ILE A 72 -3.92 7.52 -6.40
CA ILE A 72 -3.55 7.23 -5.01
C ILE A 72 -2.01 7.09 -4.90
N GLY A 73 -1.39 6.29 -5.77
CA GLY A 73 0.06 6.13 -5.82
C GLY A 73 0.81 7.46 -6.04
N ALA A 74 0.32 8.30 -6.96
CA ALA A 74 0.89 9.62 -7.22
C ALA A 74 0.81 10.55 -6.00
N ALA A 75 -0.30 10.51 -5.24
CA ALA A 75 -0.44 11.28 -4.01
C ALA A 75 0.58 10.84 -2.95
N ILE A 76 0.77 9.52 -2.78
CA ILE A 76 1.76 8.95 -1.85
C ILE A 76 3.18 9.35 -2.26
N TYR A 77 3.53 9.23 -3.55
CA TYR A 77 4.84 9.62 -4.06
C TYR A 77 5.13 11.11 -3.81
N LYS A 78 4.16 11.99 -4.11
CA LYS A 78 4.30 13.44 -3.90
C LYS A 78 4.48 13.80 -2.43
N ALA A 79 3.73 13.15 -1.53
CA ALA A 79 3.88 13.34 -0.09
C ALA A 79 5.28 12.93 0.40
N ASN A 80 5.80 11.81 -0.10
CA ASN A 80 7.14 11.33 0.19
C ASN A 80 8.23 12.31 -0.27
N LEU A 81 8.14 12.79 -1.52
CA LEU A 81 9.08 13.77 -2.08
C LEU A 81 9.14 15.05 -1.25
N ARG A 82 7.98 15.59 -0.84
CA ARG A 82 7.91 16.79 0.00
C ARG A 82 8.64 16.59 1.33
N GLN A 83 8.44 15.45 1.97
CA GLN A 83 9.12 15.17 3.24
C GLN A 83 10.62 14.95 3.07
N ASN A 84 11.05 14.29 2.00
CA ASN A 84 12.47 14.13 1.69
C ASN A 84 13.15 15.48 1.41
N ARG A 85 12.46 16.38 0.70
CA ARG A 85 12.94 17.75 0.46
C ARG A 85 13.08 18.53 1.77
N ALA A 86 12.06 18.53 2.63
CA ALA A 86 12.12 19.20 3.92
C ALA A 86 13.27 18.69 4.81
N ARG A 87 13.50 17.36 4.82
CA ARG A 87 14.64 16.77 5.55
C ARG A 87 15.99 17.21 5.00
N LYS A 88 16.12 17.31 3.67
CA LYS A 88 17.35 17.82 3.03
C LYS A 88 17.59 19.28 3.38
N GLU A 89 16.56 20.12 3.33
CA GLU A 89 16.65 21.55 3.68
C GLU A 89 17.11 21.74 5.13
N ILE A 90 16.52 21.00 6.08
CA ILE A 90 16.96 21.03 7.49
C ILE A 90 18.42 20.59 7.63
N ALA A 91 18.83 19.50 6.96
CA ALA A 91 20.21 19.01 7.02
C ALA A 91 21.21 20.00 6.41
N THR A 92 20.81 20.73 5.36
CA THR A 92 21.61 21.81 4.79
C THR A 92 21.76 22.96 5.78
N ILE A 93 20.67 23.45 6.36
CA ILE A 93 20.71 24.52 7.38
C ILE A 93 21.59 24.13 8.57
N MET A 94 21.44 22.89 9.08
CA MET A 94 22.28 22.39 10.18
C MET A 94 23.76 22.38 9.79
N ARG A 95 24.10 21.91 8.59
CA ARG A 95 25.50 21.91 8.12
C ARG A 95 26.07 23.32 7.97
N GLU A 96 25.29 24.24 7.40
CA GLU A 96 25.67 25.64 7.25
C GLU A 96 25.89 26.31 8.61
N SER A 97 25.03 26.02 9.60
CA SER A 97 25.14 26.58 10.96
C SER A 97 26.40 26.12 11.71
N ILE A 98 26.86 24.89 11.47
CA ILE A 98 28.11 24.35 12.06
C ILE A 98 29.32 25.04 11.43
N ASN A 99 29.28 25.25 10.11
CA ASN A 99 30.37 25.88 9.38
C ASN A 99 30.46 27.39 9.63
N SER A 100 29.34 28.08 9.89
CA SER A 100 29.32 29.52 10.17
C SER A 100 29.56 29.89 11.64
N GLY A 101 29.58 28.92 12.55
CA GLY A 101 29.85 29.13 13.98
C GLY A 101 31.31 28.85 14.38
N SER A 102 32.21 28.70 13.41
CA SER A 102 33.63 28.38 13.62
C SER A 102 34.58 29.57 13.36
N ASP A 103 34.03 30.78 13.24
CA ASP A 103 34.76 32.07 13.25
C ASP A 103 34.70 32.69 14.65
#